data_AF-A0A2D4PKJ0-F1
#
_entry.id   AF-A0A2D4PKJ0-F1
#
_cell.length_a   1.000
_cell.length_b   1.000
_cell.length_c   1.000
_cell.angle_alpha   90.00
_cell.angle_beta   90.00
_cell.angle_gamma   90.00
#
_symmetry.space_group_name_H-M   'P 1'
#
loop_
_entity.id
_entity.type
_entity.pdbx_description
1 polymer ?
#
loop_
_entity_poly.entity_id
_entity_poly.type
_entity_poly.pdbx_seq_one_letter_code
_entity_poly.pdbx_strand_id
1 'polypeptide(L)'
;PFSIPAKDVLYSPVKEQRGKHCGKIKTHFLKLPGKRPPGWNVHGKVDSYLWLGSSNYAHAILDNLPVGYETEAPLAESTGSHPTLYPASLIYKSEAHFVFGY
;
A
#
# COMPACT_ATOMS: atom_id res chain seq x y z
N PRO A 1 -2.79 1.11 19.41
CA PRO A 1 -1.82 0.30 18.63
C PRO A 1 -2.31 0.12 17.19
N PHE A 2 -1.48 0.46 16.20
CA PHE A 2 -1.80 0.32 14.78
C PHE A 2 -1.44 -1.08 14.24
N SER A 3 -1.67 -2.14 15.02
CA SER A 3 -1.37 -3.49 14.56
C SER A 3 -2.37 -3.93 13.49
N ILE A 4 -1.86 -4.53 12.42
CA ILE A 4 -2.66 -5.14 11.36
C ILE A 4 -2.37 -6.65 11.41
N PRO A 5 -3.37 -7.50 11.72
CA PRO A 5 -3.18 -8.94 11.73
C PRO A 5 -2.76 -9.44 10.35
N ALA A 6 -1.77 -10.33 10.29
CA ALA A 6 -1.27 -10.88 9.01
C ALA A 6 -2.41 -11.53 8.18
N LYS A 7 -3.35 -12.24 8.84
CA LYS A 7 -4.53 -12.83 8.21
C LYS A 7 -5.41 -11.81 7.45
N ASP A 8 -5.39 -10.55 7.86
CA ASP A 8 -6.23 -9.52 7.24
C ASP A 8 -5.59 -8.98 5.95
N VAL A 9 -4.29 -9.17 5.75
CA VAL A 9 -3.54 -8.72 4.55
C VAL A 9 -3.05 -9.87 3.67
N LEU A 10 -3.35 -11.11 4.06
CA LEU A 10 -2.98 -12.32 3.33
C LEU A 10 -3.66 -12.35 1.95
N TYR A 11 -2.88 -12.61 0.91
CA TYR A 11 -3.35 -12.82 -0.45
C TYR A 11 -3.74 -14.28 -0.67
N SER A 12 -4.87 -14.48 -1.34
CA SER A 12 -5.27 -15.75 -1.93
C SER A 12 -5.97 -15.47 -3.26
N PRO A 13 -5.76 -16.29 -4.31
CA PRO A 13 -6.57 -16.21 -5.53
C PRO A 13 -8.05 -16.48 -5.24
N VAL A 14 -8.36 -17.26 -4.20
CA VAL A 14 -9.72 -17.53 -3.74
C VAL A 14 -10.19 -16.37 -2.85
N LYS A 15 -11.26 -15.68 -3.25
CA LYS A 15 -11.74 -14.45 -2.62
C LYS A 15 -12.11 -14.65 -1.14
N GLU A 16 -12.71 -15.79 -0.81
CA GLU A 16 -13.17 -16.14 0.53
C GLU A 16 -12.01 -16.40 1.50
N GLN A 17 -10.84 -16.77 0.97
CA GLN A 17 -9.61 -16.98 1.73
C GLN A 17 -8.71 -15.74 1.75
N ARG A 18 -9.08 -14.69 1.02
CA ARG A 18 -8.30 -13.45 0.95
C ARG A 18 -8.56 -12.60 2.19
N GLY A 19 -7.49 -12.07 2.76
CA GLY A 19 -7.55 -11.11 3.84
C GLY A 19 -8.38 -9.88 3.44
N LYS A 20 -9.28 -9.45 4.33
CA LYS A 20 -10.22 -8.34 4.09
C LYS A 20 -9.55 -7.00 3.70
N HIS A 21 -8.29 -6.80 4.09
CA HIS A 21 -7.47 -5.61 3.85
C HIS A 21 -6.32 -5.86 2.86
N CYS A 22 -6.21 -7.07 2.31
CA CYS A 22 -5.21 -7.40 1.30
C CYS A 22 -5.40 -6.53 0.06
N GLY A 23 -4.33 -5.87 -0.38
CA GLY A 23 -4.33 -5.04 -1.58
C GLY A 23 -5.25 -3.83 -1.48
N LYS A 24 -5.45 -3.26 -0.29
CA LYS A 24 -6.28 -2.06 -0.11
C LYS A 24 -5.49 -0.94 0.53
N ILE A 25 -5.73 0.28 0.08
CA ILE A 25 -5.21 1.48 0.73
C ILE A 25 -6.01 1.74 2.00
N LYS A 26 -5.30 1.84 3.12
CA LYS A 26 -5.86 2.22 4.41
C LYS A 26 -5.24 3.53 4.89
N THR A 27 -6.09 4.54 5.08
CA THR A 27 -5.71 5.84 5.62
C THR A 27 -5.67 5.81 7.13
N HIS A 28 -4.55 6.25 7.69
CA HIS A 28 -4.32 6.43 9.12
C HIS A 28 -4.00 7.89 9.40
N PHE A 29 -4.75 8.49 10.31
CA PHE A 29 -4.49 9.84 10.80
C PHE A 29 -3.66 9.76 12.08
N LEU A 30 -2.42 10.23 11.98
CA LEU A 30 -1.47 10.27 13.07
C LEU A 30 -1.74 11.48 13.97
N LYS A 31 -1.69 11.23 15.28
CA LYS A 31 -1.70 12.26 16.30
C LYS A 31 -0.26 12.54 16.70
N LEU A 32 0.14 13.81 16.74
CA LEU A 32 1.47 14.16 17.22
C LEU A 32 1.59 13.81 18.72
N PRO A 33 2.72 13.23 19.14
CA PRO A 33 3.04 13.10 20.55
C PRO A 33 3.35 14.49 21.15
N GLY A 34 2.63 14.90 22.20
CA GLY A 34 2.88 16.17 22.91
C GLY A 34 1.63 16.96 23.34
N LYS A 35 1.83 18.01 24.16
CA LYS A 35 0.80 18.99 24.52
C LYS A 35 0.47 19.84 23.28
N ARG A 36 -0.82 19.95 22.94
CA ARG A 36 -1.28 20.66 21.73
C ARG A 36 -1.86 22.02 22.09
N PRO A 37 -1.61 23.07 21.28
CA PRO A 37 -2.47 24.25 21.26
C PRO A 37 -3.91 23.85 20.90
N PRO A 38 -4.93 24.53 21.43
CA PRO A 38 -6.32 24.30 21.04
C PRO A 38 -6.50 24.49 19.52
N GLY A 39 -7.13 23.52 18.83
CA GLY A 39 -7.50 23.64 17.40
C GLY A 39 -6.68 22.80 16.42
N TRP A 40 -5.53 22.24 16.81
CA TRP A 40 -4.66 21.43 15.94
C TRP A 40 -4.76 19.96 16.40
N ASN A 41 -5.63 19.13 15.77
CA ASN A 41 -5.95 17.78 16.24
C ASN A 41 -5.48 16.60 15.34
N VAL A 42 -5.03 16.82 14.10
CA VAL A 42 -4.58 15.77 13.16
C VAL A 42 -3.43 16.29 12.30
N HIS A 43 -2.22 15.74 12.41
CA HIS A 43 -1.04 16.29 11.69
C HIS A 43 -0.20 15.26 10.92
N GLY A 44 -0.79 14.13 10.56
CA GLY A 44 -0.18 13.26 9.57
C GLY A 44 -1.24 12.36 8.96
N LYS A 45 -1.35 12.36 7.64
CA LYS A 45 -2.13 11.37 6.89
C LYS A 45 -1.14 10.37 6.32
N VAL A 46 -1.30 9.10 6.67
CA VAL A 46 -0.52 7.99 6.12
C VAL A 46 -1.47 7.06 5.39
N ASP A 47 -1.23 6.84 4.12
CA ASP A 47 -1.93 5.86 3.32
C ASP A 47 -1.04 4.62 3.17
N SER A 48 -1.49 3.47 3.68
CA SER A 48 -0.74 2.22 3.63
C SER A 48 -1.42 1.21 2.72
N TYR A 49 -0.67 0.61 1.81
CA TYR A 49 -1.09 -0.51 0.96
C TYR A 49 -0.31 -1.75 1.37
N LEU A 50 -1.02 -2.83 1.74
CA LEU A 50 -0.38 -4.06 2.23
C LEU A 50 -0.88 -5.28 1.47
N TRP A 51 0.07 -6.12 1.05
CA TRP A 51 -0.18 -7.38 0.37
C TRP A 51 0.80 -8.41 0.89
N LEU A 52 0.30 -9.55 1.38
CA LEU A 52 1.12 -10.63 1.93
C LEU A 52 0.78 -11.93 1.22
N GLY A 53 1.60 -12.38 0.28
CA GLY A 53 1.35 -13.60 -0.49
C GLY A 53 2.62 -14.27 -0.99
N SER A 54 2.46 -15.45 -1.57
CA SER A 54 3.56 -16.16 -2.22
C SER A 54 4.08 -15.38 -3.43
N SER A 55 5.39 -15.43 -3.68
CA SER A 55 6.03 -14.84 -4.86
C SER A 55 5.43 -15.32 -6.19
N ASN A 56 4.83 -16.52 -6.22
CA ASN A 56 4.09 -17.03 -7.39
C ASN A 56 2.92 -16.13 -7.82
N TYR A 57 2.41 -15.30 -6.90
CA TYR A 57 1.33 -14.34 -7.15
C TYR A 57 1.81 -12.89 -7.13
N ALA A 58 3.11 -12.63 -7.24
CA ALA A 58 3.66 -11.28 -7.16
C ALA A 58 3.13 -10.35 -8.27
N HIS A 59 2.71 -10.91 -9.41
CA HIS A 59 2.04 -10.16 -10.48
C HIS A 59 0.76 -9.46 -9.99
N ALA A 60 0.05 -10.01 -9.00
CA ALA A 60 -1.20 -9.47 -8.48
C ALA A 60 -1.02 -8.38 -7.40
N ILE A 61 0.24 -8.01 -7.07
CA ILE A 61 0.54 -7.00 -6.05
C ILE A 61 -0.02 -5.63 -6.45
N LEU A 62 -0.07 -5.31 -7.75
CA LEU A 62 -0.46 -3.98 -8.24
C LEU A 62 -1.92 -3.86 -8.67
N ASP A 63 -2.64 -4.97 -8.83
CA ASP A 63 -4.00 -5.03 -9.40
C ASP A 63 -5.03 -4.11 -8.72
N ASN A 64 -4.82 -3.80 -7.44
CA ASN A 64 -5.77 -3.05 -6.62
C ASN A 64 -5.25 -1.65 -6.24
N LEU A 65 -4.12 -1.22 -6.79
CA LEU A 65 -3.65 0.16 -6.63
C LEU A 65 -4.49 1.10 -7.50
N PRO A 66 -4.72 2.34 -7.06
CA PRO A 66 -5.35 3.36 -7.89
C PRO A 66 -4.57 3.59 -9.18
N VAL A 67 -5.28 4.08 -10.20
CA VAL A 67 -4.65 4.54 -11.43
C VAL A 67 -3.56 5.57 -11.14
N GLY A 68 -2.42 5.44 -11.81
CA GLY A 68 -1.28 6.34 -11.68
C GLY A 68 -0.12 5.80 -10.83
N TYR A 69 -0.29 4.72 -10.06
CA TYR A 69 0.82 4.06 -9.39
C TYR A 69 1.50 3.05 -10.32
N GLU A 70 2.79 3.23 -10.55
CA GLU A 70 3.64 2.36 -11.37
C GLU A 70 4.89 1.95 -10.58
N THR A 71 5.58 0.89 -10.99
CA THR A 71 6.87 0.53 -10.37
C THR A 71 8.02 1.24 -11.09
N GLU A 72 9.05 1.67 -10.36
CA GLU A 72 10.26 2.29 -10.94
C GLU A 72 11.02 1.34 -11.90
N ALA A 73 10.99 0.03 -11.61
CA ALA A 73 11.49 -1.03 -12.49
C ALA A 73 10.39 -2.09 -12.72
N PRO A 74 10.19 -2.61 -13.94
CA PRO A 74 9.27 -3.71 -14.18
C PRO A 74 9.58 -4.89 -13.24
N LEU A 75 8.54 -5.54 -12.70
CA LEU A 75 8.69 -6.80 -11.99
C LEU A 75 9.35 -7.78 -12.97
N ALA A 76 10.63 -8.10 -12.78
CA ALA A 76 11.36 -8.90 -13.75
C ALA A 76 10.77 -10.32 -13.82
N GLU A 77 10.27 -10.72 -14.99
CA GLU A 77 9.96 -12.10 -15.32
C GLU A 77 11.29 -12.86 -15.45
N SER A 78 11.62 -13.72 -14.48
CA SER A 78 12.93 -14.39 -14.47
C SER A 78 13.02 -15.49 -15.51
N THR A 79 13.92 -15.30 -16.47
CA THR A 79 14.79 -16.38 -16.96
C THR A 79 16.09 -16.32 -16.16
N GLY A 80 16.26 -17.23 -15.18
CA GLY A 80 17.56 -17.55 -14.56
C GLY A 80 18.20 -16.50 -13.63
N SER A 81 18.36 -16.88 -12.36
CA SER A 81 19.04 -16.17 -11.27
C SER A 81 18.21 -15.07 -10.56
N HIS A 82 17.93 -15.35 -9.27
CA HIS A 82 17.18 -14.56 -8.27
C HIS A 82 16.66 -13.17 -8.71
N PRO A 83 15.45 -13.09 -9.31
CA PRO A 83 14.82 -11.80 -9.57
C PRO A 83 14.37 -11.17 -8.24
N THR A 84 14.61 -9.86 -8.08
CA THR A 84 13.93 -9.04 -7.09
C THR A 84 12.44 -8.97 -7.47
N LEU A 85 11.66 -9.91 -6.94
CA LEU A 85 10.22 -10.11 -7.19
C LEU A 85 9.32 -9.03 -6.59
N TYR A 86 9.90 -7.94 -6.09
CA TYR A 86 9.18 -6.91 -5.35
C TYR A 86 9.51 -5.53 -5.93
N PRO A 87 8.50 -4.66 -6.14
CA PRO A 87 8.72 -3.26 -6.47
C PRO A 87 9.67 -2.65 -5.44
N ALA A 88 10.84 -2.16 -5.86
CA ALA A 88 11.74 -1.43 -4.96
C ALA A 88 11.13 -0.08 -4.52
N SER A 89 10.24 0.47 -5.36
CA SER A 89 9.60 1.77 -5.18
C SER A 89 8.39 1.88 -6.14
N LEU A 90 7.30 2.47 -5.65
CA LEU A 90 6.16 2.87 -6.47
C LEU A 90 6.26 4.36 -6.78
N ILE A 91 6.07 4.72 -8.04
CA ILE A 91 6.04 6.09 -8.55
C ILE A 91 4.60 6.42 -8.93
N TYR A 92 4.11 7.56 -8.45
CA TYR A 92 2.83 8.11 -8.91
C TYR A 92 3.07 9.01 -10.13
N LYS A 93 2.58 8.62 -11.31
CA LYS A 93 2.85 9.32 -12.59
C LYS A 93 1.68 10.16 -13.13
N SER A 94 0.51 10.12 -12.51
CA SER A 94 -0.61 10.98 -12.93
C SER A 94 -0.60 12.34 -12.23
N GLU A 95 -1.13 13.37 -12.91
CA GLU A 95 -1.28 14.73 -12.38
C GLU A 95 -2.05 14.72 -11.04
N ALA A 96 -1.36 15.02 -9.95
CA ALA A 96 -1.98 15.12 -8.63
C ALA A 96 -2.64 16.50 -8.47
N HIS A 97 -3.93 16.61 -8.78
CA HIS A 97 -4.71 17.80 -8.45
C HIS A 97 -4.96 17.85 -6.93
N PHE A 98 -4.00 18.40 -6.18
CA PHE A 98 -4.19 18.68 -4.76
C PHE A 98 -5.07 19.92 -4.59
N VAL A 99 -6.38 19.70 -4.42
CA VAL A 99 -7.31 20.76 -4.00
C VAL A 99 -7.26 20.85 -2.48
N PHE A 100 -6.55 21.86 -1.96
CA PHE A 100 -6.71 22.26 -0.56
C PHE A 100 -8.04 23.00 -0.43
N GLY A 101 -9.07 22.30 0.08
CA GLY A 101 -10.32 22.95 0.47
C GLY A 101 -10.07 23.86 1.68
N TYR A 102 -10.38 25.15 1.52
CA TYR A 102 -10.50 26.12 2.61
C TYR A 102 -11.85 25.98 3.30
#